data_AF-A0A517TQ50-F1
#
_entry.id   AF-A0A517TQ50-F1
#
_cell.length_a   1.000
_cell.length_b   1.000
_cell.length_c   1.000
_cell.angle_alpha   90.00
_cell.angle_beta   90.00
_cell.angle_gamma   90.00
#
_symmetry.space_group_name_H-M   'P 1'
#
loop_
_entity.id
_entity.type
_entity.pdbx_description
1 polymer ?
#
loop_
_entity_poly.entity_id
_entity_poly.type
_entity_poly.pdbx_seq_one_letter_code
_entity_poly.pdbx_strand_id
1 'polypeptide(L)' 'MAQDMTQIEAIRSQTLAQLQSVRANVKPTYWIDGQRVHWQQYVDSLQKTIDWCDQKMADLAPFEIASQGGA' A
#
# COMPACT_ATOMS: atom_id res chain seq x y z
N MET A 1 -8.08 -4.60 16.55
CA MET A 1 -9.07 -4.08 15.60
C MET A 1 -8.75 -2.63 15.20
N ALA A 2 -8.73 -1.63 16.09
CA ALA A 2 -8.32 -0.25 15.72
C ALA A 2 -6.81 -0.10 15.47
N GLN A 3 -5.98 -0.78 16.26
CA GLN A 3 -4.52 -0.74 16.13
C GLN A 3 -4.01 -1.32 14.80
N ASP A 4 -4.71 -2.32 14.26
CA ASP A 4 -4.39 -2.94 12.98
C ASP A 4 -4.61 -1.96 11.81
N MET A 5 -5.70 -1.18 11.85
CA MET A 5 -6.01 -0.19 10.81
C MET A 5 -5.00 0.96 10.80
N THR A 6 -4.67 1.51 11.97
CA THR A 6 -3.64 2.57 12.08
C THR A 6 -2.27 2.07 11.61
N GLN A 7 -1.93 0.81 11.86
CA GLN A 7 -0.69 0.23 11.36
C GLN A 7 -0.69 0.10 9.83
N ILE A 8 -1.79 -0.35 9.23
CA ILE A 8 -1.94 -0.47 7.77
C ILE A 8 -1.87 0.92 7.11
N GLU A 9 -2.53 1.92 7.67
CA GLU A 9 -2.45 3.32 7.21
C GLU A 9 -1.02 3.85 7.26
N ALA A 10 -0.29 3.56 8.34
CA ALA A 10 1.11 3.96 8.48
C ALA A 10 2.00 3.31 7.41
N ILE A 11 1.83 2.01 7.16
CA ILE A 11 2.56 1.29 6.09
C ILE A 11 2.25 1.90 4.73
N ARG A 12 0.97 2.18 4.44
CA ARG A 12 0.53 2.77 3.17
C ARG A 12 1.16 4.15 2.95
N SER A 13 1.10 5.02 3.95
CA SER A 13 1.67 6.37 3.91
C SER A 13 3.18 6.32 3.63
N GLN A 14 3.91 5.48 4.37
CA GLN A 14 5.35 5.29 4.17
C GLN A 14 5.67 4.77 2.76
N THR A 15 4.86 3.84 2.25
CA THR A 15 5.06 3.27 0.91
C THR A 15 4.78 4.30 -0.20
N LEU A 16 3.75 5.12 -0.05
CA LEU A 16 3.46 6.23 -0.96
C LEU A 16 4.60 7.25 -1.00
N ALA A 17 5.15 7.61 0.17
CA ALA A 17 6.29 8.52 0.24
C ALA A 17 7.53 7.94 -0.48
N GLN A 18 7.80 6.64 -0.31
CA GLN A 18 8.88 5.96 -1.03
C GLN A 18 8.63 5.97 -2.55
N LEU A 19 7.41 5.64 -2.99
CA LEU A 19 7.05 5.63 -4.41
C LEU A 19 7.20 7.02 -5.04
N GLN A 20 6.80 8.08 -4.34
CA GLN A 20 6.97 9.46 -4.78
C GLN A 20 8.45 9.81 -4.92
N SER A 21 9.27 9.46 -3.92
CA SER A 21 10.72 9.70 -3.94
C SER A 21 11.40 8.99 -5.13
N VAL A 22 11.06 7.72 -5.33
CA VAL A 22 11.57 6.89 -6.43
C VAL A 22 11.18 7.48 -7.79
N ARG A 23 9.93 7.93 -7.96
CA ARG A 23 9.45 8.57 -9.20
C ARG A 23 10.04 9.96 -9.43
N ALA A 24 10.36 10.71 -8.38
CA ALA A 24 10.98 12.04 -8.50
C ALA A 24 12.46 11.96 -8.93
N ASN A 25 13.16 10.88 -8.60
CA ASN A 25 14.56 10.65 -8.99
C ASN A 25 14.75 9.22 -9.49
N VAL A 26 14.35 8.98 -10.74
CA VAL A 26 14.40 7.65 -11.34
C VAL A 26 15.85 7.22 -11.53
N LYS A 27 16.20 6.08 -10.91
CA LYS A 27 17.48 5.39 -11.12
C LYS A 27 17.23 4.04 -11.78
N PRO A 28 18.10 3.57 -12.69
CA PRO A 28 17.89 2.28 -13.35
C PRO A 28 17.87 1.10 -12.38
N THR A 29 18.59 1.22 -11.26
CA THR A 29 18.65 0.20 -10.22
C THR A 29 18.75 0.83 -8.82
N TYR A 30 18.13 0.17 -7.84
CA TYR A 30 18.15 0.54 -6.43
C TYR A 30 18.83 -0.57 -5.61
N TRP A 31 19.30 -0.21 -4.41
CA TRP A 31 19.84 -1.14 -3.44
C TRP A 31 18.89 -1.24 -2.25
N ILE A 32 18.41 -2.45 -1.96
CA ILE A 32 17.48 -2.75 -0.87
C ILE A 32 18.08 -3.93 -0.11
N ASP A 33 18.36 -3.76 1.19
CA ASP A 33 18.95 -4.80 2.04
C ASP A 33 20.19 -5.49 1.43
N GLY A 34 21.05 -4.71 0.76
CA GLY A 34 22.25 -5.22 0.11
C GLY A 34 22.01 -5.94 -1.23
N GLN A 35 20.77 -5.99 -1.72
CA GLN A 35 20.42 -6.55 -3.02
C GLN A 35 20.15 -5.45 -4.04
N ARG A 36 20.60 -5.68 -5.28
CA ARG A 36 20.33 -4.79 -6.41
C ARG A 36 19.01 -5.17 -7.07
N VAL A 37 18.09 -4.21 -7.16
CA VAL A 37 16.75 -4.39 -7.74
C VAL A 37 16.55 -3.41 -8.89
N HIS A 38 15.93 -3.87 -9.97
CA HIS A 38 15.57 -2.98 -11.08
C HIS A 38 14.48 -1.99 -10.65
N TRP A 39 14.59 -0.75 -11.12
CA TRP A 39 13.60 0.30 -10.84
C TRP A 39 12.15 -0.18 -10.99
N GLN A 40 11.87 -0.89 -12.08
CA GLN A 40 10.50 -1.27 -12.42
C GLN A 40 9.98 -2.34 -11.45
N GLN A 41 10.83 -3.28 -11.05
CA GLN A 41 10.52 -4.29 -10.03
C GLN A 41 10.28 -3.65 -8.67
N TYR A 42 11.10 -2.66 -8.30
CA TYR A 42 10.93 -1.95 -7.04
C TYR A 42 9.62 -1.14 -7.02
N VAL A 43 9.36 -0.37 -8.07
CA VAL A 43 8.11 0.42 -8.21
C VAL A 43 6.86 -0.45 -8.24
N ASP A 44 6.93 -1.62 -8.88
CA ASP A 44 5.85 -2.62 -8.89
C ASP A 44 5.61 -3.17 -7.47
N SER A 45 6.68 -3.48 -6.72
CA SER A 45 6.56 -3.96 -5.34
C SER A 45 5.91 -2.91 -4.40
N LEU A 46 6.24 -1.62 -4.59
CA LEU A 46 5.64 -0.52 -3.84
C LEU A 46 4.15 -0.37 -4.16
N GLN A 47 3.77 -0.46 -5.44
CA GLN A 47 2.36 -0.42 -5.86
C GLN A 47 1.56 -1.59 -5.28
N LYS A 48 2.08 -2.82 -5.37
CA LYS A 48 1.44 -4.00 -4.78
C LYS A 48 1.23 -3.87 -3.27
N THR A 49 2.17 -3.23 -2.58
CA THR A 49 2.03 -2.97 -1.13
C THR A 49 0.92 -1.97 -0.85
N ILE A 50 0.78 -0.92 -1.67
CA ILE A 50 -0.33 0.05 -1.55
C ILE A 50 -1.67 -0.65 -1.83
N ASP A 51 -1.75 -1.44 -2.90
CA ASP A 51 -2.97 -2.18 -3.26
C ASP A 51 -3.39 -3.14 -2.14
N TRP A 52 -2.42 -3.85 -1.53
CA TRP A 52 -2.68 -4.70 -0.36
C TRP A 52 -3.19 -3.91 0.84
N CYS A 53 -2.63 -2.72 1.10
CA CYS A 53 -3.13 -1.84 2.18
C CYS A 53 -4.56 -1.39 1.90
N ASP A 54 -4.87 -0.98 0.67
CA ASP A 54 -6.20 -0.53 0.26
C ASP A 54 -7.23 -1.65 0.40
N GLN A 55 -6.89 -2.88 0.01
CA GLN A 55 -7.72 -4.06 0.23
C GLN A 55 -7.94 -4.32 1.73
N LYS A 56 -6.89 -4.29 2.54
CA LYS A 56 -7.00 -4.56 3.98
C LYS A 56 -7.84 -3.52 4.72
N MET A 57 -7.72 -2.25 4.35
CA MET A 57 -8.55 -1.19 4.93
C MET A 57 -10.02 -1.36 4.51
N ALA A 58 -10.29 -1.76 3.27
CA ALA A 58 -11.64 -2.08 2.82
C ALA A 58 -12.23 -3.28 3.57
N ASP A 59 -11.45 -4.33 3.81
CA ASP A 59 -11.86 -5.52 4.60
C ASP A 59 -12.17 -5.16 6.07
N LEU A 60 -11.43 -4.21 6.64
CA LEU A 60 -11.57 -3.76 8.02
C LEU A 60 -12.64 -2.67 8.20
N ALA A 61 -13.06 -2.02 7.12
CA ALA A 61 -14.14 -1.04 7.17
C ALA A 61 -15.43 -1.76 7.59
N PRO A 62 -16.11 -1.32 8.66
CA PRO A 62 -17.41 -1.87 9.01
C PRO A 62 -18.36 -1.62 7.84
N PHE A 63 -18.71 -2.68 7.12
CA PHE A 63 -19.71 -2.61 6.08
C PHE A 63 -21.07 -2.39 6.75
N GLU A 64 -21.74 -1.28 6.44
CA GLU A 64 -23.19 -1.22 6.62
C GLU A 64 -23.79 -2.26 5.67
N ILE A 65 -24.21 -3.40 6.20
CA ILE A 65 -25.15 -4.26 5.47
C ILE A 65 -26.45 -3.45 5.39
N ALA A 66 -26.63 -2.72 4.30
CA ALA A 66 -27.93 -2.21 3.90
C ALA A 66 -28.82 -3.43 3.60
N SER A 67 -29.40 -3.99 4.66
CA SER A 67 -30.48 -4.95 4.55
C SER A 67 -31.60 -4.20 3.86
N GLN A 68 -31.81 -4.44 2.57
CA GLN A 68 -33.03 -4.02 1.90
C GLN A 68 -34.17 -4.80 2.56
N GLY A 69 -34.69 -4.25 3.66
CA GLY A 69 -35.97 -4.64 4.22
C GLY A 69 -37.01 -4.38 3.14
N GLY A 70 -37.63 -5.46 2.66
CA GLY A 70 -38.56 -5.42 1.55
C GLY A 70 -39.76 -4.52 1.80
N ALA A 71 -40.31 -4.03 0.68
CA ALA A 71 -41.69 -3.58 0.54
C ALA A 71 -42.18 -4.01 -0.84
#